data_AF-A0A2G5XK95-F1
#
_entry.id   AF-A0A2G5XK95-F1
#
_cell.length_a   1.000
_cell.length_b   1.000
_cell.length_c   1.000
_cell.angle_alpha   90.00
_cell.angle_beta   90.00
_cell.angle_gamma   90.00
#
_symmetry.space_group_name_H-M   'P 1'
#
loop_
_entity.id
_entity.type
_entity.pdbx_description
1 polymer ?
#
loop_
_entity_poly.entity_id
_entity_poly.type
_entity_poly.pdbx_seq_one_letter_code
_entity_poly.pdbx_strand_id
1 'polypeptide(L)'
;MKKWMSITILSCLLFLTACAATDTNKLTIPELSDREKQILETAANTAFVFDYTADQNYKKVTLWVEKYEKGKKVAEPISELSTPMPGESTKGSIVLTVTQTLEEELLFSASVSDDKGAASVSNQEELKTLKDMATLFNTNPQEGLLLSDNMLLAGIIYTSTAEGSPTSTLSSDFYEQREGYLDELKEYDVVYVLRASFEK
;
A
#
# COMPACT_ATOMS: atom_id res chain seq x y z
N MET A 1 -50.31 -15.87 -52.28
CA MET A 1 -49.38 -16.94 -51.87
C MET A 1 -48.09 -16.68 -52.64
N LYS A 2 -46.89 -16.47 -52.10
CA LYS A 2 -46.30 -16.61 -50.78
C LYS A 2 -45.13 -15.60 -50.77
N LYS A 3 -45.03 -14.82 -49.69
CA LYS A 3 -44.01 -13.80 -49.45
C LYS A 3 -42.67 -14.50 -49.24
N TRP A 4 -41.58 -13.96 -49.78
CA TRP A 4 -40.23 -14.00 -49.20
C TRP A 4 -39.29 -13.15 -50.05
N MET A 5 -39.38 -11.85 -49.81
CA MET A 5 -38.36 -10.88 -50.15
C MET A 5 -37.91 -10.28 -48.83
N SER A 6 -36.61 -10.03 -48.72
CA SER A 6 -35.91 -9.40 -47.59
C SER A 6 -35.62 -10.32 -46.41
N ILE A 7 -34.33 -10.57 -46.16
CA ILE A 7 -33.58 -10.14 -44.96
C ILE A 7 -32.23 -10.89 -45.03
N THR A 8 -31.26 -10.31 -45.74
CA THR A 8 -29.87 -10.79 -45.73
C THR A 8 -28.91 -9.60 -45.63
N ILE A 9 -29.26 -8.58 -44.85
CA ILE A 9 -28.37 -7.46 -44.51
C ILE A 9 -28.73 -6.98 -43.10
N LEU A 10 -28.48 -7.80 -42.08
CA LEU A 10 -28.48 -7.32 -40.68
C LEU A 10 -27.54 -8.12 -39.77
N SER A 11 -26.62 -8.91 -40.34
CA SER A 11 -25.72 -9.78 -39.55
C SER A 11 -24.32 -9.19 -39.33
N CYS A 12 -24.10 -7.90 -39.63
CA CYS A 12 -22.78 -7.25 -39.56
C CYS A 12 -22.61 -6.23 -38.42
N LEU A 13 -23.48 -6.19 -37.40
CA LEU A 13 -23.49 -5.07 -36.44
C LEU A 13 -23.39 -5.42 -34.95
N LEU A 14 -23.00 -6.64 -34.58
CA LEU A 14 -22.94 -7.03 -33.15
C LEU A 14 -21.59 -7.55 -32.66
N PHE A 15 -20.49 -7.21 -33.32
CA PHE A 15 -19.14 -7.43 -32.77
C PHE A 15 -18.45 -6.10 -32.46
N LEU A 16 -19.14 -5.21 -31.75
CA LEU A 16 -18.47 -4.27 -30.86
C LEU A 16 -18.12 -5.03 -29.58
N THR A 17 -17.12 -5.91 -29.66
CA THR A 17 -16.37 -6.29 -28.46
C THR A 17 -15.58 -5.06 -28.07
N ALA A 18 -16.21 -4.18 -27.30
CA ALA A 18 -15.51 -3.24 -26.46
C ALA A 18 -14.75 -4.06 -25.41
N CYS A 19 -13.57 -4.58 -25.78
CA CYS A 19 -12.49 -4.70 -24.82
C CYS A 19 -12.08 -3.27 -24.48
N ALA A 20 -12.89 -2.60 -23.66
CA ALA A 20 -12.34 -1.53 -22.85
C ALA A 20 -11.26 -2.22 -22.02
N ALA A 21 -10.00 -1.80 -22.19
CA ALA A 21 -8.98 -2.10 -21.20
C ALA A 21 -9.55 -1.59 -19.88
N THR A 22 -10.06 -2.51 -19.06
CA THR A 22 -10.43 -2.20 -17.70
C THR A 22 -9.11 -1.92 -17.01
N ASP A 23 -8.74 -0.65 -16.93
CA ASP A 23 -7.87 -0.15 -15.89
C ASP A 23 -8.56 -0.53 -14.56
N THR A 24 -8.33 -1.77 -14.15
CA THR A 24 -8.95 -2.36 -12.97
C THR A 24 -8.46 -1.59 -11.76
N ASN A 25 -9.40 -1.19 -10.91
CA ASN A 25 -9.11 -0.52 -9.65
C ASN A 25 -8.10 -1.32 -8.83
N LYS A 26 -6.84 -0.88 -8.81
CA LYS A 26 -5.76 -1.62 -8.16
C LYS A 26 -4.63 -0.71 -7.72
N LEU A 27 -3.78 -1.27 -6.88
CA LEU A 27 -2.53 -0.72 -6.42
C LEU A 27 -1.38 -1.62 -6.91
N THR A 28 -0.31 -1.01 -7.41
CA THR A 28 0.87 -1.68 -7.98
C THR A 28 2.15 -1.07 -7.44
N ILE A 29 3.22 -1.86 -7.36
CA ILE A 29 4.56 -1.34 -7.07
C ILE A 29 5.18 -0.87 -8.40
N PRO A 30 5.52 0.42 -8.55
CA PRO A 30 6.10 0.92 -9.79
C PRO A 30 7.57 0.54 -9.93
N GLU A 31 8.05 0.51 -11.18
CA GLU A 31 9.48 0.48 -11.45
C GLU A 31 10.05 1.89 -11.28
N LEU A 32 10.84 2.10 -10.24
CA LEU A 32 11.50 3.38 -9.99
C LEU A 32 12.73 3.55 -10.87
N SER A 33 12.89 4.74 -11.43
CA SER A 33 14.12 5.16 -12.10
C SER A 33 15.29 5.27 -11.11
N ASP A 34 16.52 5.21 -11.62
CA ASP A 34 17.73 5.37 -10.80
C ASP A 34 17.75 6.70 -10.05
N ARG A 35 17.21 7.75 -10.67
CA ARG A 35 17.09 9.08 -10.04
C ARG A 35 16.08 9.06 -8.90
N GLU A 36 14.93 8.41 -9.04
CA GLU A 36 13.92 8.31 -7.98
C GLU A 36 14.45 7.47 -6.81
N LYS A 37 15.10 6.34 -7.09
CA LYS A 37 15.77 5.52 -6.07
C LYS A 37 16.78 6.35 -5.28
N GLN A 38 17.68 7.06 -5.97
CA GLN A 38 18.69 7.90 -5.33
C GLN A 38 18.06 8.99 -4.44
N ILE A 39 16.97 9.62 -4.89
CA ILE A 39 16.26 10.64 -4.11
C ILE A 39 15.68 10.03 -2.84
N LEU A 40 15.00 8.88 -2.95
CA LEU A 40 14.37 8.21 -1.81
C LEU A 40 15.40 7.71 -0.80
N GLU A 41 16.47 7.06 -1.26
CA GLU A 41 17.56 6.55 -0.42
C GLU A 41 18.33 7.67 0.32
N THR A 42 18.34 8.88 -0.25
CA THR A 42 18.95 10.05 0.41
C THR A 42 17.99 10.70 1.41
N ALA A 43 16.68 10.68 1.13
CA ALA A 43 15.68 11.40 1.92
C ALA A 43 15.15 10.59 3.11
N ALA A 44 15.20 9.27 3.07
CA ALA A 44 14.63 8.40 4.09
C ALA A 44 15.43 7.10 4.28
N ASN A 45 15.35 6.53 5.49
CA ASN A 45 15.95 5.22 5.79
C ASN A 45 15.15 4.09 5.15
N THR A 46 13.83 4.28 5.00
CA THR A 46 12.94 3.33 4.35
C THR A 46 11.89 4.10 3.55
N ALA A 47 11.60 3.64 2.34
CA ALA A 47 10.58 4.21 1.48
C ALA A 47 9.79 3.10 0.78
N PHE A 48 8.48 3.29 0.69
CA PHE A 48 7.56 2.46 -0.06
C PHE A 48 6.78 3.34 -1.02
N VAL A 49 6.71 2.92 -2.28
CA VAL A 49 6.00 3.63 -3.34
C VAL A 49 5.01 2.69 -3.96
N PHE A 50 3.79 3.17 -4.15
CA PHE A 50 2.73 2.44 -4.81
C PHE A 50 2.01 3.36 -5.78
N ASP A 51 1.72 2.87 -6.98
CA ASP A 51 0.80 3.53 -7.90
C ASP A 51 -0.59 2.94 -7.71
N TYR A 52 -1.61 3.78 -7.81
CA TYR A 52 -3.00 3.34 -7.80
C TYR A 52 -3.74 3.83 -9.03
N THR A 53 -4.73 3.04 -9.45
CA THR A 53 -5.78 3.47 -10.37
C THR A 53 -7.12 3.26 -9.68
N ALA A 54 -7.95 4.30 -9.65
CA ALA A 54 -9.26 4.27 -9.01
C ALA A 54 -10.30 4.91 -9.92
N ASP A 55 -11.46 4.29 -10.05
CA ASP A 55 -12.60 4.84 -10.75
C ASP A 55 -13.38 5.84 -9.88
N GLN A 56 -14.39 6.47 -10.50
CA GLN A 56 -15.25 7.46 -9.85
C GLN A 56 -16.08 6.94 -8.67
N ASN A 57 -16.14 5.62 -8.46
CA ASN A 57 -16.91 5.05 -7.37
C ASN A 57 -16.19 5.17 -6.03
N TYR A 58 -14.88 5.38 -6.02
CA TYR A 58 -14.12 5.61 -4.79
C TYR A 58 -14.21 7.07 -4.38
N LYS A 59 -14.53 7.30 -3.10
CA LYS A 59 -14.77 8.63 -2.52
C LYS A 59 -13.66 9.08 -1.59
N LYS A 60 -12.91 8.14 -1.02
CA LYS A 60 -11.91 8.43 0.00
C LYS A 60 -10.82 7.37 0.00
N VAL A 61 -9.59 7.81 0.25
CA VAL A 61 -8.48 6.93 0.59
C VAL A 61 -7.97 7.30 1.98
N THR A 62 -7.75 6.26 2.79
CA THR A 62 -7.18 6.39 4.12
C THR A 62 -5.93 5.52 4.20
N LEU A 63 -4.82 6.08 4.63
CA LEU A 63 -3.57 5.40 4.94
C LEU A 63 -3.34 5.45 6.45
N TRP A 64 -2.89 4.36 7.05
CA TRP A 64 -2.51 4.38 8.45
C TRP A 64 -1.39 3.39 8.77
N VAL A 65 -0.73 3.65 9.89
CA VAL A 65 0.37 2.84 10.41
C VAL A 65 -0.05 2.24 11.74
N GLU A 66 -0.18 0.92 11.79
CA GLU A 66 -0.42 0.19 13.02
C GLU A 66 0.93 -0.19 13.66
N LYS A 67 1.01 -0.08 14.99
CA LYS A 67 2.16 -0.58 15.76
C LYS A 67 1.77 -1.86 16.49
N TYR A 68 2.64 -2.85 16.45
CA TYR A 68 2.55 -4.08 17.21
C TYR A 68 3.81 -4.26 18.05
N GLU A 69 3.64 -4.53 19.33
CA GLU A 69 4.73 -4.87 20.26
C GLU A 69 4.57 -6.32 20.69
N LYS A 70 5.53 -7.18 20.35
CA LYS A 70 5.46 -8.64 20.61
C LYS A 70 4.12 -9.25 20.16
N GLY A 71 3.69 -8.88 18.95
CA GLY A 71 2.43 -9.31 18.33
C GLY A 71 1.15 -8.70 18.92
N LYS A 72 1.23 -7.77 19.88
CA LYS A 72 0.07 -7.07 20.43
C LYS A 72 -0.10 -5.71 19.78
N LYS A 73 -1.27 -5.47 19.19
CA LYS A 73 -1.60 -4.17 18.60
C LYS A 73 -1.65 -3.08 19.67
N VAL A 74 -0.94 -1.99 19.44
CA VAL A 74 -1.09 -0.73 20.21
C VAL A 74 -2.37 -0.03 19.75
N ALA A 75 -3.11 0.57 20.70
CA ALA A 75 -4.51 0.96 20.49
C ALA A 75 -4.74 1.93 19.32
N GLU A 76 -3.97 3.00 19.25
CA GLU A 76 -4.11 4.04 18.23
C GLU A 76 -3.08 3.86 17.10
N PRO A 77 -3.43 4.19 15.84
CA PRO A 77 -2.45 4.24 14.77
C PRO A 77 -1.42 5.34 15.04
N ILE A 78 -0.18 5.08 14.66
CA ILE A 78 0.94 6.02 14.82
C ILE A 78 0.81 7.19 13.85
N SER A 79 0.24 6.93 12.69
CA SER A 79 0.03 7.92 11.65
C SER A 79 -1.22 7.55 10.89
N GLU A 80 -2.04 8.54 10.56
CA GLU A 80 -3.23 8.38 9.74
C GLU A 80 -3.37 9.58 8.79
N LEU A 81 -3.60 9.28 7.51
CA LEU A 81 -3.93 10.26 6.48
C LEU A 81 -5.22 9.84 5.82
N SER A 82 -6.24 10.70 5.85
CA SER A 82 -7.49 10.49 5.13
C SER A 82 -7.74 11.65 4.18
N THR A 83 -7.90 11.35 2.89
CA THR A 83 -8.14 12.35 1.85
C THR A 83 -9.30 11.93 0.94
N PRO A 84 -10.16 12.87 0.50
CA PRO A 84 -11.18 12.57 -0.50
C PRO A 84 -10.53 12.21 -1.85
N MET A 85 -11.22 11.35 -2.59
CA MET A 85 -10.94 11.05 -3.99
C MET A 85 -11.66 12.07 -4.89
N PRO A 86 -11.16 12.32 -6.12
CA PRO A 86 -11.67 13.40 -6.97
C PRO A 86 -13.08 13.19 -7.53
N GLY A 87 -13.69 12.01 -7.34
CA GLY A 87 -15.02 11.68 -7.88
C GLY A 87 -15.03 11.39 -9.38
N GLU A 88 -13.86 11.14 -9.96
CA GLU A 88 -13.65 10.72 -11.35
C GLU A 88 -12.53 9.67 -11.41
N SER A 89 -12.40 9.00 -12.56
CA SER A 89 -11.27 8.07 -12.76
C SER A 89 -9.94 8.79 -12.64
N THR A 90 -9.08 8.30 -11.74
CA THR A 90 -7.79 8.92 -11.44
C THR A 90 -6.67 7.87 -11.35
N LYS A 91 -5.46 8.34 -11.63
CA LYS A 91 -4.21 7.61 -11.41
C LYS A 91 -3.36 8.47 -10.50
N GLY A 92 -2.74 7.83 -9.53
CA GLY A 92 -1.92 8.54 -8.57
C GLY A 92 -0.91 7.64 -7.90
N SER A 93 -0.23 8.19 -6.91
CA SER A 93 0.81 7.49 -6.17
C SER A 93 0.62 7.69 -4.67
N ILE A 94 1.01 6.67 -3.92
CA ILE A 94 1.13 6.66 -2.48
C ILE A 94 2.61 6.51 -2.17
N VAL A 95 3.14 7.38 -1.32
CA VAL A 95 4.52 7.27 -0.82
C VAL A 95 4.46 7.21 0.70
N LEU A 96 5.10 6.21 1.28
CA LEU A 96 5.33 6.12 2.72
C LEU A 96 6.83 6.11 2.98
N THR A 97 7.31 6.98 3.84
CA THR A 97 8.71 7.02 4.25
C THR A 97 8.85 6.94 5.76
N VAL A 98 9.96 6.35 6.18
CA VAL A 98 10.40 6.35 7.57
C VAL A 98 11.83 6.87 7.62
N THR A 99 12.03 7.93 8.41
CA THR A 99 13.34 8.52 8.64
C THR A 99 13.66 8.43 10.13
N GLN A 100 14.85 7.95 10.45
CA GLN A 100 15.38 7.95 11.81
C GLN A 100 16.02 9.30 12.10
N THR A 101 15.58 9.94 13.19
CA THR A 101 16.16 11.21 13.65
C THR A 101 17.42 10.96 14.48
N LEU A 102 18.19 12.03 14.73
CA LEU A 102 19.36 11.98 15.61
C LEU A 102 18.99 11.65 17.07
N GLU A 103 17.72 11.87 17.45
CA GLU A 103 17.17 11.64 18.78
C GLU A 103 16.58 10.24 18.94
N GLU A 104 16.86 9.32 18.01
CA GLU A 104 16.34 7.94 18.00
C GLU A 104 14.82 7.84 17.83
N GLU A 105 14.22 8.87 17.23
CA GLU A 105 12.80 8.85 16.86
C GLU A 105 12.63 8.37 15.42
N LEU A 106 11.45 7.83 15.14
CA LEU A 106 11.02 7.47 13.80
C LEU A 106 10.02 8.51 13.30
N LEU A 107 10.36 9.19 12.20
CA LEU A 107 9.47 10.09 11.49
C LEU A 107 8.75 9.30 10.39
N PHE A 108 7.49 8.99 10.62
CA PHE A 108 6.60 8.37 9.64
C PHE A 108 5.94 9.45 8.80
N SER A 109 6.23 9.48 7.50
CA SER A 109 5.55 10.36 6.55
C SER A 109 4.78 9.54 5.53
N ALA A 110 3.56 9.96 5.21
CA ALA A 110 2.75 9.36 4.16
C ALA A 110 2.17 10.46 3.27
N SER A 111 2.11 10.19 1.97
CA SER A 111 1.42 11.04 1.01
C SER A 111 0.55 10.23 0.06
N VAL A 112 -0.53 10.88 -0.38
CA VAL A 112 -1.36 10.45 -1.51
C VAL A 112 -1.33 11.60 -2.50
N SER A 113 -0.98 11.32 -3.75
CA SER A 113 -0.98 12.32 -4.81
C SER A 113 -1.68 11.81 -6.06
N ASP A 114 -2.23 12.75 -6.83
CA ASP A 114 -2.71 12.57 -8.19
C ASP A 114 -2.29 13.78 -9.06
N ASP A 115 -2.87 13.92 -10.24
CA ASP A 115 -2.61 15.03 -11.16
C ASP A 115 -3.18 16.38 -10.66
N LYS A 116 -4.09 16.36 -9.68
CA LYS A 116 -4.72 17.57 -9.11
C LYS A 116 -4.00 18.06 -7.87
N GLY A 117 -3.28 17.21 -7.16
CA GLY A 117 -2.50 17.63 -6.01
C GLY A 117 -2.00 16.48 -5.14
N ALA A 118 -1.59 16.83 -3.93
CA ALA A 118 -1.12 15.88 -2.94
C ALA A 118 -1.63 16.25 -1.54
N ALA A 119 -1.97 15.23 -0.76
CA ALA A 119 -2.18 15.32 0.68
C ALA A 119 -1.06 14.54 1.38
N SER A 120 -0.62 15.01 2.53
CA SER A 120 0.41 14.34 3.32
C SER A 120 0.20 14.50 4.81
N VAL A 121 0.76 13.55 5.57
CA VAL A 121 0.86 13.58 7.02
C VAL A 121 2.27 13.18 7.43
N SER A 122 2.74 13.70 8.55
CA SER A 122 3.98 13.26 9.16
C SER A 122 3.81 13.21 10.68
N ASN A 123 4.24 12.11 11.29
CA ASN A 123 4.14 11.88 12.73
C ASN A 123 5.46 11.30 13.26
N GLN A 124 5.84 11.72 14.45
CA GLN A 124 7.01 11.19 15.15
C GLN A 124 6.57 10.12 16.15
N GLU A 125 7.37 9.06 16.22
CA GLU A 125 7.22 7.97 17.17
C GLU A 125 8.54 7.70 17.87
N GLU A 126 8.51 7.62 19.19
CA GLU A 126 9.68 7.23 19.98
C GLU A 126 9.79 5.70 20.01
N LEU A 127 10.91 5.15 19.52
CA LEU A 127 11.22 3.74 19.67
C LEU A 127 12.42 3.57 20.60
N LYS A 128 12.14 3.24 21.86
CA LYS A 128 13.19 2.97 22.84
C LYS A 128 14.12 1.88 22.33
N THR A 129 15.43 2.07 22.51
CA THR A 129 16.49 1.13 22.11
C THR A 129 16.61 0.90 20.59
N LEU A 130 16.11 1.82 19.77
CA LEU A 130 16.22 1.76 18.30
C LEU A 130 17.68 1.50 17.83
N LYS A 131 18.68 2.07 18.51
CA LYS A 131 20.10 1.86 18.17
C LYS A 131 20.59 0.42 18.33
N ASP A 132 19.94 -0.39 19.15
CA ASP A 132 20.33 -1.77 19.42
C ASP A 132 19.56 -2.79 18.56
N MET A 133 18.68 -2.30 17.68
CA MET A 133 17.79 -3.09 16.85
C MET A 133 18.25 -3.14 15.38
N ALA A 134 18.08 -4.30 14.75
CA ALA A 134 18.10 -4.43 13.31
C ALA A 134 16.74 -4.04 12.72
N THR A 135 16.76 -3.44 11.53
CA THR A 135 15.55 -3.12 10.76
C THR A 135 15.44 -4.05 9.56
N LEU A 136 14.29 -4.69 9.40
CA LEU A 136 13.91 -5.45 8.21
C LEU A 136 12.64 -4.84 7.65
N PHE A 137 12.44 -4.89 6.34
CA PHE A 137 11.21 -4.39 5.75
C PHE A 137 10.89 -5.09 4.43
N ASN A 138 9.61 -5.17 4.11
CA ASN A 138 9.14 -5.63 2.81
C ASN A 138 7.76 -5.06 2.47
N THR A 139 7.42 -5.10 1.19
CA THR A 139 6.09 -4.78 0.68
C THR A 139 5.27 -6.06 0.50
N ASN A 140 3.95 -5.89 0.39
CA ASN A 140 3.06 -6.93 -0.08
C ASN A 140 3.56 -7.45 -1.45
N PRO A 141 3.86 -8.76 -1.57
CA PRO A 141 4.43 -9.32 -2.79
C PRO A 141 3.40 -9.54 -3.90
N GLN A 142 2.11 -9.31 -3.64
CA GLN A 142 1.05 -9.48 -4.64
C GLN A 142 1.16 -8.45 -5.76
N GLU A 143 1.22 -8.93 -7.00
CA GLU A 143 1.14 -8.08 -8.18
C GLU A 143 -0.29 -7.56 -8.38
N GLY A 144 -0.49 -6.25 -8.24
CA GLY A 144 -1.77 -5.62 -8.57
C GLY A 144 -2.87 -5.89 -7.54
N LEU A 145 -2.67 -5.39 -6.31
CA LEU A 145 -3.63 -5.51 -5.22
C LEU A 145 -4.94 -4.78 -5.57
N LEU A 146 -6.07 -5.48 -5.60
CA LEU A 146 -7.37 -4.87 -5.86
C LEU A 146 -7.72 -3.87 -4.75
N LEU A 147 -8.21 -2.69 -5.15
CA LEU A 147 -8.64 -1.68 -4.17
C LEU A 147 -9.77 -2.24 -3.31
N SER A 148 -9.57 -2.19 -2.01
CA SER A 148 -10.49 -2.70 -1.01
C SER A 148 -10.32 -1.94 0.30
N ASP A 149 -11.17 -2.26 1.26
CA ASP A 149 -10.99 -1.83 2.63
C ASP A 149 -9.91 -2.66 3.31
N ASN A 150 -9.12 -2.04 4.19
CA ASN A 150 -8.19 -2.73 5.09
C ASN A 150 -7.08 -3.58 4.42
N MET A 151 -6.45 -3.01 3.40
CA MET A 151 -5.31 -3.60 2.68
C MET A 151 -4.02 -3.55 3.51
N LEU A 152 -3.21 -4.61 3.43
CA LEU A 152 -1.84 -4.67 3.94
C LEU A 152 -0.87 -4.30 2.80
N LEU A 153 -0.13 -3.20 2.98
CA LEU A 153 0.77 -2.70 1.94
C LEU A 153 2.23 -3.08 2.19
N ALA A 154 2.69 -2.98 3.43
CA ALA A 154 4.08 -3.21 3.79
C ALA A 154 4.26 -3.42 5.30
N GLY A 155 5.38 -4.01 5.67
CA GLY A 155 5.82 -4.20 7.05
C GLY A 155 7.22 -3.62 7.28
N ILE A 156 7.41 -3.00 8.44
CA ILE A 156 8.71 -2.59 8.97
C ILE A 156 8.89 -3.28 10.32
N ILE A 157 9.93 -4.08 10.42
CA ILE A 157 10.25 -4.92 11.57
C ILE A 157 11.48 -4.35 12.25
N TYR A 158 11.37 -4.15 13.55
CA TYR A 158 12.50 -3.92 14.45
C TYR A 158 12.67 -5.14 15.34
N THR A 159 13.89 -5.68 15.35
CA THR A 159 14.24 -6.91 16.07
C THR A 159 15.61 -6.79 16.71
N SER A 160 15.83 -7.50 17.82
CA SER A 160 17.11 -7.58 18.50
C SER A 160 18.23 -8.05 17.56
N THR A 161 19.44 -7.56 17.81
CA THR A 161 20.67 -8.00 17.14
C THR A 161 21.35 -9.18 17.85
N ALA A 162 20.75 -9.69 18.94
CA ALA A 162 21.27 -10.83 19.67
C ALA A 162 21.26 -12.12 18.83
N GLU A 163 22.18 -13.04 19.12
CA GLU A 163 22.24 -14.34 18.46
C GLU A 163 20.91 -15.10 18.60
N GLY A 164 20.41 -15.65 17.48
CA GLY A 164 19.13 -16.35 17.42
C GLY A 164 17.90 -15.47 17.14
N SER A 165 18.10 -14.16 16.95
CA SER A 165 16.99 -13.26 16.59
C SER A 165 16.51 -13.52 15.14
N PRO A 166 15.19 -13.35 14.86
CA PRO A 166 14.64 -13.51 13.52
C PRO A 166 15.30 -12.58 12.50
N THR A 167 15.56 -13.09 11.30
CA THR A 167 16.16 -12.34 10.18
C THR A 167 15.30 -12.34 8.92
N SER A 168 14.16 -13.03 8.95
CA SER A 168 13.16 -13.04 7.87
C SER A 168 12.26 -11.81 7.95
N THR A 169 11.72 -11.42 6.80
CA THR A 169 10.64 -10.44 6.70
C THR A 169 9.27 -11.13 6.80
N LEU A 170 8.18 -10.35 6.78
CA LEU A 170 6.83 -10.89 6.84
C LEU A 170 6.53 -11.78 5.62
N SER A 171 5.92 -12.94 5.85
CA SER A 171 5.61 -13.94 4.84
C SER A 171 4.52 -13.49 3.85
N SER A 172 4.36 -14.19 2.73
CA SER A 172 3.20 -14.00 1.84
C SER A 172 1.87 -14.26 2.55
N ASP A 173 1.85 -15.21 3.48
CA ASP A 173 0.67 -15.60 4.24
C ASP A 173 0.21 -14.47 5.17
N PHE A 174 1.14 -13.64 5.66
CA PHE A 174 0.84 -12.38 6.33
C PHE A 174 -0.01 -11.44 5.46
N TYR A 175 0.48 -11.16 4.24
CA TYR A 175 -0.17 -10.22 3.33
C TYR A 175 -1.47 -10.75 2.72
N GLU A 176 -1.58 -12.06 2.56
CA GLU A 176 -2.81 -12.75 2.16
C GLU A 176 -3.85 -12.84 3.28
N GLN A 177 -3.50 -12.39 4.50
CA GLN A 177 -4.36 -12.43 5.68
C GLN A 177 -4.94 -13.83 5.96
N ARG A 178 -4.12 -14.88 5.79
CA ARG A 178 -4.53 -16.26 6.09
C ARG A 178 -4.83 -16.44 7.58
N GLU A 179 -5.50 -17.53 7.95
CA GLU A 179 -5.82 -17.79 9.36
C GLU A 179 -4.55 -17.76 10.23
N GLY A 180 -4.59 -16.99 11.32
CA GLY A 180 -3.45 -16.85 12.23
C GLY A 180 -2.34 -15.92 11.74
N TYR A 181 -2.51 -15.18 10.63
CA TYR A 181 -1.44 -14.35 10.05
C TYR A 181 -0.80 -13.36 11.03
N LEU A 182 -1.55 -12.83 12.00
CA LEU A 182 -1.03 -11.93 13.03
C LEU A 182 -0.10 -12.62 14.04
N ASP A 183 -0.10 -13.95 14.12
CA ASP A 183 0.78 -14.68 15.03
C ASP A 183 2.25 -14.55 14.63
N GLU A 184 2.54 -14.32 13.34
CA GLU A 184 3.89 -14.04 12.83
C GLU A 184 4.49 -12.79 13.51
N LEU A 185 3.66 -11.82 13.89
CA LEU A 185 4.12 -10.59 14.55
C LEU A 185 4.69 -10.82 15.96
N LYS A 186 4.45 -11.99 16.56
CA LYS A 186 4.96 -12.35 17.90
C LYS A 186 6.46 -12.67 17.89
N GLU A 187 7.03 -12.99 16.73
CA GLU A 187 8.44 -13.32 16.58
C GLU A 187 9.34 -12.10 16.79
N TYR A 188 8.82 -10.90 16.50
CA TYR A 188 9.60 -9.67 16.45
C TYR A 188 9.37 -8.79 17.69
N ASP A 189 10.30 -7.87 17.96
CA ASP A 189 10.17 -6.91 19.07
C ASP A 189 9.06 -5.90 18.79
N VAL A 190 9.18 -5.19 17.67
CA VAL A 190 8.20 -4.21 17.20
C VAL A 190 7.98 -4.37 15.71
N VAL A 191 6.72 -4.34 15.29
CA VAL A 191 6.34 -4.34 13.88
C VAL A 191 5.41 -3.17 13.59
N TYR A 192 5.76 -2.37 12.61
CA TYR A 192 4.87 -1.37 12.02
C TYR A 192 4.27 -1.94 10.74
N VAL A 193 2.93 -1.88 10.65
CA VAL A 193 2.18 -2.40 9.51
C VAL A 193 1.54 -1.23 8.79
N LEU A 194 1.93 -1.02 7.54
CA LEU A 194 1.40 0.02 6.67
C LEU A 194 0.13 -0.49 5.99
N ARG A 195 -0.98 0.23 6.19
CA ARG A 195 -2.30 -0.13 5.69
C ARG A 195 -2.92 0.97 4.83
N ALA A 196 -3.85 0.55 3.99
CA ALA A 196 -4.67 1.46 3.19
C ALA A 196 -6.12 0.96 3.08
N SER A 197 -7.05 1.90 2.89
CA SER A 197 -8.45 1.65 2.60
C SER A 197 -8.89 2.57 1.49
N PHE A 198 -9.55 2.02 0.48
CA PHE A 198 -10.21 2.81 -0.57
C PHE A 198 -11.72 2.59 -0.46
N GLU A 199 -12.42 3.60 0.06
CA GLU A 199 -13.85 3.54 0.36
C GLU A 199 -14.70 4.09 -0.79
N LYS A 200 -15.88 3.48 -1.01
CA LYS A 200 -16.83 3.84 -2.08
C LYS A 200 -17.96 4.78 -1.66
#